data_AF-A0A1J0AFU2-F1
#
_entry.id   AF-A0A1J0AFU2-F1
#
_cell.length_a   1.000
_cell.length_b   1.000
_cell.length_c   1.000
_cell.angle_alpha   90.00
_cell.angle_beta   90.00
_cell.angle_gamma   90.00
#
_symmetry.space_group_name_H-M   'P 1'
#
loop_
_entity.id
_entity.type
_entity.pdbx_description
1 polymer ?
#
loop_
_entity_poly.entity_id
_entity_poly.type
_entity_poly.pdbx_seq_one_letter_code
_entity_poly.pdbx_strand_id
1 'polypeptide(L)'
;MNPEETKQEQDESIAAEQSFLDEDNISQAKQRLYQILLGNPTDDQSRQLLRQICQKNSSSFGQNKQKFIETLEQEYQVIYEKTITLASVGWRYCLGLDSEYIDPSLQAISSAKKQEIKPEVVLEKAPYTAAQYLEQILSIGDIQSRWHYVNELVYAKNKELLADDFADIHDCELLDSLKSTLCGSKLNILIFGAGVVGLAFANALKTSLGELVNILMIENRIYTKHIKKPYTRNWLTNISNALYQDFFDPRVVAILREFGNGDYMGVPLNILETLLFLANRAQGTRFYFDDNFKLSLIKETDTDIVIDATGGKLNIIDANALDDGSFVVKLTAHPQFGSYYKGFGITNSSDMPAIGLTLSQKGSFFYPSLAGKQLKSAMVKLTDVPLELQESLLAQVTPNNSDGLIYIWPGKLRPELNSLLILINLSISDYHHLNQLLSQKTDLNSFIMQNSKKLELDPRILEFFQKILEYDVGNNSKIESPFLYEPRIHI
;
A
#
# COMPACT_ATOMS: atom_id res chain seq x y z
N MET A 1 -35.35 0.47 -7.81
CA MET A 1 -35.79 1.88 -7.68
C MET A 1 -36.17 2.40 -9.05
N ASN A 2 -37.22 3.21 -9.10
CA ASN A 2 -37.64 3.91 -10.31
C ASN A 2 -36.62 5.03 -10.62
N PRO A 3 -36.01 5.09 -11.82
CA PRO A 3 -35.00 6.10 -12.15
C PRO A 3 -35.45 7.56 -11.95
N GLU A 4 -36.75 7.81 -12.06
CA GLU A 4 -37.33 9.15 -11.84
C GLU A 4 -37.39 9.55 -10.36
N GLU A 5 -37.63 8.60 -9.45
CA GLU A 5 -37.64 8.85 -8.00
C GLU A 5 -36.23 9.17 -7.49
N THR A 6 -35.21 8.43 -7.98
CA THR A 6 -33.80 8.64 -7.61
C THR A 6 -33.29 10.01 -8.07
N LYS A 7 -33.76 10.49 -9.22
CA LYS A 7 -33.38 11.81 -9.76
C LYS A 7 -34.00 12.96 -8.97
N GLN A 8 -35.27 12.82 -8.57
CA GLN A 8 -35.96 13.83 -7.76
C GLN A 8 -35.33 13.96 -6.36
N GLU A 9 -34.97 12.84 -5.72
CA GLU A 9 -34.25 12.85 -4.44
C GLU A 9 -32.87 13.51 -4.54
N GLN A 10 -32.14 13.30 -5.65
CA GLN A 10 -30.86 13.99 -5.90
C GLN A 10 -31.02 15.50 -6.10
N ASP A 11 -32.03 15.93 -6.86
CA ASP A 11 -32.28 17.35 -7.13
C ASP A 11 -32.72 18.09 -5.84
N GLU A 12 -33.53 17.44 -4.99
CA GLU A 12 -33.93 17.96 -3.66
C GLU A 12 -32.75 17.97 -2.67
N SER A 13 -31.90 16.95 -2.73
CA SER A 13 -30.48 16.92 -2.36
C SER A 13 -29.82 18.28 -2.50
N ILE A 14 -29.40 18.52 -3.74
CA ILE A 14 -28.53 19.63 -4.13
C ILE A 14 -29.15 20.99 -3.80
N ALA A 15 -30.47 21.13 -3.93
CA ALA A 15 -31.17 22.35 -3.55
C ALA A 15 -31.02 22.68 -2.05
N ALA A 16 -31.07 21.66 -1.18
CA ALA A 16 -30.83 21.84 0.25
C ALA A 16 -29.37 22.25 0.53
N GLU A 17 -28.39 21.68 -0.18
CA GLU A 17 -26.99 22.06 -0.03
C GLU A 17 -26.69 23.48 -0.55
N GLN A 18 -27.35 23.91 -1.62
CA GLN A 18 -27.28 25.28 -2.12
C GLN A 18 -27.85 26.28 -1.09
N SER A 19 -28.92 25.90 -0.38
CA SER A 19 -29.49 26.68 0.72
C SER A 19 -28.50 26.86 1.88
N PHE A 20 -27.80 25.81 2.31
CA PHE A 20 -26.76 25.94 3.36
C PHE A 20 -25.62 26.89 2.97
N LEU A 21 -25.31 26.96 1.68
CA LEU A 21 -24.32 27.85 1.09
C LEU A 21 -24.74 29.31 1.08
N ASP A 22 -26.04 29.56 1.02
CA ASP A 22 -26.64 30.89 1.05
C ASP A 22 -26.88 31.37 2.49
N GLU A 23 -26.99 30.44 3.44
CA GLU A 23 -27.09 30.68 4.88
C GLU A 23 -25.72 30.79 5.61
N ASP A 24 -24.61 30.82 4.87
CA ASP A 24 -23.24 30.89 5.41
C ASP A 24 -22.84 29.69 6.30
N ASN A 25 -23.58 28.58 6.23
CA ASN A 25 -23.34 27.36 6.99
C ASN A 25 -22.43 26.39 6.22
N ILE A 26 -21.25 26.89 5.87
CA ILE A 26 -20.27 26.23 4.99
C ILE A 26 -19.80 24.89 5.55
N SER A 27 -19.65 24.76 6.87
CA SER A 27 -19.17 23.51 7.48
C SER A 27 -20.16 22.37 7.30
N GLN A 28 -21.46 22.64 7.40
CA GLN A 28 -22.50 21.62 7.25
C GLN A 28 -22.68 21.23 5.78
N ALA A 29 -22.62 22.21 4.85
CA ALA A 29 -22.60 21.96 3.42
C ALA A 29 -21.42 21.06 3.01
N LYS A 30 -20.20 21.34 3.51
CA LYS A 30 -19.01 20.51 3.27
C LYS A 30 -19.19 19.07 3.77
N GLN A 31 -19.73 18.89 4.97
CA GLN A 31 -19.96 17.55 5.53
C GLN A 31 -20.95 16.75 4.70
N ARG A 32 -22.06 17.35 4.27
CA ARG A 32 -23.07 16.68 3.44
C ARG A 32 -22.54 16.34 2.05
N LEU A 33 -21.89 17.29 1.38
CA LEU A 33 -21.25 17.05 0.09
C LEU A 33 -20.20 15.94 0.17
N TYR A 34 -19.44 15.89 1.27
CA TYR A 34 -18.51 14.78 1.50
C TYR A 34 -19.23 13.44 1.60
N GLN A 35 -20.36 13.34 2.29
CA GLN A 35 -21.16 12.10 2.34
C GLN A 35 -21.70 11.69 0.96
N ILE A 36 -22.21 12.64 0.19
CA ILE A 36 -22.71 12.39 -1.18
C ILE A 36 -21.57 11.87 -2.05
N LEU A 37 -20.40 12.53 -2.00
CA LEU A 37 -19.23 12.15 -2.78
C LEU A 37 -18.55 10.86 -2.31
N LEU A 38 -18.78 10.42 -1.07
CA LEU A 38 -18.36 9.08 -0.63
C LEU A 38 -19.22 7.99 -1.27
N GLY A 39 -20.53 8.20 -1.37
CA GLY A 39 -21.45 7.25 -2.02
C GLY A 39 -21.39 7.29 -3.55
N ASN A 40 -21.16 8.48 -4.12
CA ASN A 40 -21.03 8.71 -5.55
C ASN A 40 -19.87 9.68 -5.84
N PRO A 41 -18.62 9.19 -5.91
CA PRO A 41 -17.45 10.04 -6.15
C PRO A 41 -17.49 10.80 -7.47
N THR A 42 -18.33 10.40 -8.42
CA THR A 42 -18.46 11.03 -9.75
C THR A 42 -19.60 12.04 -9.85
N ASP A 43 -20.27 12.39 -8.74
CA ASP A 43 -21.39 13.35 -8.74
C ASP A 43 -20.93 14.78 -9.11
N ASP A 44 -21.15 15.18 -10.37
CA ASP A 44 -20.67 16.45 -10.91
C ASP A 44 -21.31 17.67 -10.24
N GLN A 45 -22.59 17.59 -9.86
CA GLN A 45 -23.31 18.70 -9.24
C GLN A 45 -22.77 18.97 -7.83
N SER A 46 -22.59 17.92 -7.02
CA SER A 46 -21.97 18.02 -5.70
C SER A 46 -20.55 18.58 -5.75
N ARG A 47 -19.78 18.18 -6.77
CA ARG A 47 -18.42 18.72 -7.00
C ARG A 47 -18.43 20.18 -7.41
N GLN A 48 -19.33 20.60 -8.30
CA GLN A 48 -19.50 22.02 -8.64
C GLN A 48 -19.83 22.85 -7.41
N LEU A 49 -20.69 22.32 -6.53
CA LEU A 49 -21.05 22.99 -5.29
C LEU A 49 -19.85 23.12 -4.34
N LEU A 50 -19.04 22.06 -4.23
CA LEU A 50 -17.79 22.09 -3.47
C LEU A 50 -16.81 23.15 -4.02
N ARG A 51 -16.68 23.28 -5.34
CA ARG A 51 -15.87 24.33 -5.98
C ARG A 51 -16.38 25.73 -5.62
N GLN A 52 -17.70 25.94 -5.65
CA GLN A 52 -18.31 27.21 -5.25
C GLN A 52 -18.03 27.54 -3.77
N ILE A 53 -18.09 26.54 -2.88
CA ILE A 53 -17.72 26.69 -1.46
C ILE A 53 -16.25 27.11 -1.32
N CYS A 54 -15.34 26.48 -2.06
CA CYS A 54 -13.92 26.81 -2.04
C CYS A 54 -13.67 28.23 -2.57
N GLN A 55 -14.39 28.65 -3.60
CA GLN A 55 -14.32 30.00 -4.16
C GLN A 55 -14.86 31.07 -3.21
N LYS A 56 -15.98 30.83 -2.51
CA LYS A 56 -16.53 31.81 -1.55
C LYS A 56 -15.61 32.08 -0.35
N ASN A 57 -14.79 31.12 0.07
CA ASN A 57 -13.82 31.28 1.18
C ASN A 57 -12.49 31.93 0.77
N SER A 58 -12.33 32.34 -0.50
CA SER A 58 -11.03 32.69 -1.09
C SER A 58 -10.57 34.15 -0.88
N SER A 59 -10.80 34.74 0.29
CA SER A 59 -10.16 36.03 0.63
C SER A 59 -8.65 35.89 0.90
N SER A 60 -8.14 34.67 1.10
CA SER A 60 -6.72 34.35 1.36
C SER A 60 -6.06 33.42 0.32
N PHE A 61 -6.82 32.91 -0.65
CA PHE A 61 -6.35 31.93 -1.63
C PHE A 61 -5.80 32.62 -2.87
N GLY A 62 -4.47 32.66 -3.04
CA GLY A 62 -3.86 33.15 -4.28
C GLY A 62 -4.34 32.34 -5.50
N GLN A 63 -4.51 33.00 -6.66
CA GLN A 63 -5.03 32.38 -7.89
C GLN A 63 -4.34 31.06 -8.29
N ASN A 64 -3.03 30.94 -8.05
CA ASN A 64 -2.26 29.72 -8.32
C ASN A 64 -2.65 28.54 -7.43
N LYS A 65 -2.99 28.82 -6.16
CA LYS A 65 -3.40 27.81 -5.17
C LYS A 65 -4.77 27.23 -5.52
N GLN A 66 -5.70 28.09 -5.95
CA GLN A 66 -7.01 27.67 -6.42
C GLN A 66 -6.91 26.78 -7.67
N LYS A 67 -6.14 27.21 -8.68
CA LYS A 67 -5.94 26.45 -9.92
C LYS A 67 -5.34 25.07 -9.66
N PHE A 68 -4.43 24.96 -8.69
CA PHE A 68 -3.86 23.67 -8.27
C PHE A 68 -4.93 22.73 -7.72
N ILE A 69 -5.79 23.21 -6.82
CA ILE A 69 -6.87 22.39 -6.23
C ILE A 69 -7.87 21.96 -7.30
N GLU A 70 -8.28 22.87 -8.18
CA GLU A 70 -9.22 22.55 -9.28
C GLU A 70 -8.63 21.48 -10.22
N THR A 71 -7.33 21.55 -10.51
CA THR A 71 -6.63 20.54 -11.32
C THR A 71 -6.56 19.19 -10.59
N LEU A 72 -6.22 19.19 -9.30
CA LEU A 72 -6.16 17.98 -8.49
C LEU A 72 -7.52 17.27 -8.45
N GLU A 73 -8.60 18.04 -8.35
CA GLU A 73 -9.97 17.53 -8.33
C GLU A 73 -10.37 16.89 -9.68
N GLN A 74 -10.02 17.54 -10.80
CA GLN A 74 -10.24 16.99 -12.14
C GLN A 74 -9.49 15.68 -12.34
N GLU A 75 -8.22 15.61 -11.91
CA GLU A 75 -7.45 14.36 -11.96
C GLU A 75 -8.08 13.26 -11.09
N TYR A 76 -8.61 13.61 -9.92
CA TYR A 76 -9.31 12.66 -9.06
C TYR A 76 -10.55 12.06 -9.73
N GLN A 77 -11.30 12.81 -10.54
CA GLN A 77 -12.43 12.26 -11.30
C GLN A 77 -11.97 11.18 -12.30
N VAL A 78 -10.83 11.38 -12.95
CA VAL A 78 -10.24 10.40 -13.88
C VAL A 78 -9.65 9.18 -13.13
N ILE A 79 -9.26 9.35 -11.87
CA ILE A 79 -8.68 8.28 -11.05
C ILE A 79 -9.67 7.14 -10.80
N TYR A 80 -10.99 7.38 -10.76
CA TYR A 80 -11.99 6.32 -10.54
C TYR A 80 -11.88 5.20 -11.58
N GLU A 81 -12.00 5.56 -12.87
CA GLU A 81 -11.93 4.59 -13.98
C GLU A 81 -10.53 3.95 -14.07
N LYS A 82 -9.48 4.74 -13.81
CA LYS A 82 -8.10 4.23 -13.74
C LYS A 82 -7.95 3.22 -12.61
N THR A 83 -8.56 3.44 -11.45
CA THR A 83 -8.47 2.54 -10.29
C THR A 83 -9.10 1.19 -10.59
N ILE A 84 -10.31 1.18 -11.18
CA ILE A 84 -10.95 -0.06 -11.62
C ILE A 84 -10.09 -0.77 -12.67
N THR A 85 -9.55 -0.02 -13.63
CA THR A 85 -8.68 -0.58 -14.68
C THR A 85 -7.43 -1.24 -14.08
N LEU A 86 -6.74 -0.56 -13.16
CA LEU A 86 -5.55 -1.07 -12.48
C LEU A 86 -5.88 -2.28 -11.61
N ALA A 87 -6.96 -2.22 -10.84
CA ALA A 87 -7.40 -3.33 -10.00
C ALA A 87 -7.83 -4.55 -10.82
N SER A 88 -8.36 -4.33 -12.02
CA SER A 88 -8.77 -5.41 -12.91
C SER A 88 -7.64 -6.38 -13.24
N VAL A 89 -6.38 -5.92 -13.26
CA VAL A 89 -5.23 -6.82 -13.50
C VAL A 89 -5.16 -7.92 -12.45
N GLY A 90 -5.38 -7.60 -11.17
CA GLY A 90 -5.41 -8.58 -10.08
C GLY A 90 -6.62 -9.52 -10.18
N TRP A 91 -7.78 -9.01 -10.58
CA TRP A 91 -8.97 -9.85 -10.78
C TRP A 91 -8.78 -10.81 -11.94
N ARG A 92 -8.14 -10.34 -13.03
CA ARG A 92 -7.80 -11.16 -14.19
C ARG A 92 -6.81 -12.25 -13.84
N TYR A 93 -5.82 -11.92 -13.02
CA TYR A 93 -4.88 -12.90 -12.48
C TYR A 93 -5.61 -14.01 -11.72
N CYS A 94 -6.51 -13.68 -10.77
CA CYS A 94 -7.29 -14.71 -10.07
C CYS A 94 -8.10 -15.58 -11.02
N LEU A 95 -8.85 -14.97 -11.92
CA LEU A 95 -9.81 -15.66 -12.80
C LEU A 95 -9.14 -16.46 -13.91
N GLY A 96 -7.95 -16.04 -14.34
CA GLY A 96 -7.21 -16.67 -15.43
C GLY A 96 -6.22 -17.71 -14.92
N LEU A 97 -5.46 -17.39 -13.88
CA LEU A 97 -4.33 -18.21 -13.42
C LEU A 97 -4.65 -19.02 -12.16
N ASP A 98 -5.33 -18.42 -11.17
CA ASP A 98 -5.68 -19.09 -9.90
C ASP A 98 -7.05 -19.77 -9.93
N SER A 99 -7.67 -19.94 -11.10
CA SER A 99 -9.11 -20.29 -11.18
C SER A 99 -9.49 -21.58 -10.44
N GLU A 100 -8.59 -22.57 -10.42
CA GLU A 100 -8.77 -23.85 -9.72
C GLU A 100 -8.67 -23.72 -8.18
N TYR A 101 -8.11 -22.62 -7.69
CA TYR A 101 -7.89 -22.33 -6.27
C TYR A 101 -8.81 -21.24 -5.71
N ILE A 102 -9.76 -20.76 -6.51
CA ILE A 102 -10.76 -19.81 -6.03
C ILE A 102 -11.78 -20.55 -5.15
N ASP A 103 -11.78 -20.25 -3.85
CA ASP A 103 -12.73 -20.81 -2.90
C ASP A 103 -13.35 -19.71 -2.01
N PRO A 104 -14.63 -19.35 -2.22
CA PRO A 104 -15.29 -18.31 -1.43
C PRO A 104 -15.52 -18.70 0.04
N SER A 105 -15.40 -19.99 0.40
CA SER A 105 -15.53 -20.48 1.77
C SER A 105 -14.30 -20.22 2.64
N LEU A 106 -13.17 -19.84 2.03
CA LEU A 106 -11.95 -19.48 2.76
C LEU A 106 -12.21 -18.32 3.75
N GLN A 107 -11.74 -18.54 4.97
CA GLN A 107 -11.80 -17.57 6.07
C GLN A 107 -10.40 -17.33 6.61
N ALA A 108 -10.07 -16.06 6.89
CA ALA A 108 -8.80 -15.72 7.47
C ALA A 108 -8.69 -16.34 8.86
N ILE A 109 -7.70 -17.21 9.06
CA ILE A 109 -7.42 -17.76 10.38
C ILE A 109 -6.72 -16.65 11.17
N SER A 110 -7.43 -16.09 12.16
CA SER A 110 -6.85 -15.08 13.02
C SER A 110 -5.69 -15.71 13.79
N SER A 111 -4.46 -15.32 13.48
CA SER A 111 -3.36 -15.52 14.41
C SER A 111 -3.76 -14.82 15.71
N ALA A 112 -3.84 -15.57 16.81
CA ALA A 112 -4.19 -15.01 18.10
C ALA A 112 -3.32 -13.77 18.31
N LYS A 113 -3.95 -12.59 18.47
CA LYS A 113 -3.24 -11.35 18.75
C LYS A 113 -2.46 -11.58 20.03
N LYS A 114 -1.18 -11.95 19.92
CA LYS A 114 -0.28 -11.94 21.07
C LYS A 114 -0.37 -10.53 21.62
N GLN A 115 -0.63 -10.38 22.92
CA GLN A 115 -0.50 -9.10 23.59
C GLN A 115 0.91 -8.60 23.28
N GLU A 116 1.03 -7.61 22.39
CA GLU A 116 2.29 -6.95 22.15
C GLU A 116 2.63 -6.20 23.42
N ILE A 117 3.55 -6.75 24.20
CA ILE A 117 4.24 -6.00 25.24
C ILE A 117 4.91 -4.85 24.50
N LYS A 118 4.49 -3.59 24.75
CA LYS A 118 5.16 -2.41 24.20
C LYS A 118 6.55 -2.36 24.84
N PRO A 119 7.63 -2.68 24.10
CA PRO A 119 8.96 -2.64 24.69
C PRO A 119 9.30 -1.18 25.02
N GLU A 120 10.00 -0.96 26.12
CA GLU A 120 10.65 0.32 26.37
C GLU A 120 11.76 0.51 25.32
N VAL A 121 11.65 1.54 24.50
CA VAL A 121 12.61 1.80 23.42
C VAL A 121 13.49 2.98 23.83
N VAL A 122 14.73 2.67 24.16
CA VAL A 122 15.78 3.68 24.35
C VAL A 122 16.35 4.03 22.98
N LEU A 123 16.21 5.29 22.57
CA LEU A 123 16.76 5.79 21.31
C LEU A 123 18.16 6.32 21.53
N GLU A 124 19.08 5.87 20.67
CA GLU A 124 20.43 6.40 20.59
C GLU A 124 20.44 7.78 19.92
N LYS A 125 21.47 8.57 20.23
CA LYS A 125 21.74 9.80 19.50
C LYS A 125 22.06 9.44 18.05
N ALA A 126 21.39 10.10 17.11
CA ALA A 126 21.67 9.86 15.70
C ALA A 126 23.09 10.35 15.35
N PRO A 127 23.93 9.52 14.70
CA PRO A 127 25.23 9.95 14.19
C PRO A 127 25.12 10.94 13.02
N TYR A 128 23.99 10.94 12.32
CA TYR A 128 23.76 11.70 11.09
C TYR A 128 22.35 12.31 11.09
N THR A 129 22.19 13.43 10.39
CA THR A 129 20.86 13.95 9.99
C THR A 129 20.28 13.11 8.85
N ALA A 130 18.99 13.28 8.55
CA ALA A 130 18.34 12.56 7.46
C ALA A 130 19.04 12.74 6.11
N ALA A 131 19.47 13.96 5.79
CA ALA A 131 20.24 14.25 4.57
C ALA A 131 21.60 13.52 4.58
N GLN A 132 22.32 13.57 5.70
CA GLN A 132 23.63 12.93 5.84
C GLN A 132 23.56 11.41 5.72
N TYR A 133 22.48 10.77 6.18
CA TYR A 133 22.27 9.34 5.94
C TYR A 133 22.18 9.00 4.45
N LEU A 134 21.45 9.80 3.67
CA LEU A 134 21.34 9.60 2.21
C LEU A 134 22.70 9.76 1.52
N GLU A 135 23.47 10.79 1.89
CA GLU A 135 24.83 10.99 1.36
C GLU A 135 25.77 9.84 1.76
N GLN A 136 25.67 9.35 3.00
CA GLN A 136 26.47 8.23 3.48
C GLN A 136 26.18 6.96 2.68
N ILE A 137 24.92 6.66 2.38
CA ILE A 137 24.55 5.50 1.54
C ILE A 137 25.20 5.63 0.16
N LEU A 138 25.09 6.81 -0.48
CA LEU A 138 25.65 7.07 -1.81
C LEU A 138 27.18 7.02 -1.83
N SER A 139 27.84 7.31 -0.71
CA SER A 139 29.31 7.25 -0.59
C SER A 139 29.88 5.83 -0.59
N ILE A 140 29.06 4.80 -0.32
CA ILE A 140 29.52 3.41 -0.24
C ILE A 140 29.60 2.84 -1.66
N GLY A 141 30.81 2.71 -2.21
CA GLY A 141 31.01 2.26 -3.59
C GLY A 141 30.64 0.80 -3.87
N ASP A 142 30.82 -0.10 -2.90
CA ASP A 142 30.48 -1.52 -3.04
C ASP A 142 28.99 -1.77 -2.82
N ILE A 143 28.33 -2.42 -3.77
CA ILE A 143 26.87 -2.60 -3.78
C ILE A 143 26.38 -3.51 -2.65
N GLN A 144 27.15 -4.54 -2.29
CA GLN A 144 26.81 -5.46 -1.20
C GLN A 144 26.93 -4.76 0.16
N SER A 145 28.03 -4.03 0.37
CA SER A 145 28.24 -3.21 1.56
C SER A 145 27.18 -2.12 1.70
N ARG A 146 26.80 -1.49 0.60
CA ARG A 146 25.72 -0.48 0.58
C ARG A 146 24.37 -1.12 0.92
N TRP A 147 24.05 -2.25 0.30
CA TRP A 147 22.83 -3.00 0.60
C TRP A 147 22.76 -3.40 2.07
N HIS A 148 23.86 -3.93 2.60
CA HIS A 148 23.98 -4.30 4.00
C HIS A 148 23.74 -3.09 4.92
N TYR A 149 24.42 -1.97 4.66
CA TYR A 149 24.25 -0.74 5.43
C TYR A 149 22.80 -0.25 5.44
N VAL A 150 22.11 -0.26 4.29
CA VAL A 150 20.71 0.15 4.20
C VAL A 150 19.79 -0.81 4.98
N ASN A 151 20.06 -2.12 4.94
CA ASN A 151 19.30 -3.10 5.73
C ASN A 151 19.49 -2.89 7.24
N GLU A 152 20.71 -2.61 7.69
CA GLU A 152 20.97 -2.25 9.09
C GLU A 152 20.26 -0.95 9.47
N LEU A 153 20.28 0.04 8.58
CA LEU A 153 19.66 1.34 8.80
C LEU A 153 18.15 1.24 9.04
N VAL A 154 17.43 0.35 8.34
CA VAL A 154 15.98 0.13 8.54
C VAL A 154 15.64 -0.17 10.00
N TYR A 155 16.53 -0.87 10.71
CA TYR A 155 16.30 -1.31 12.10
C TYR A 155 17.10 -0.52 13.14
N ALA A 156 17.85 0.50 12.72
CA ALA A 156 18.64 1.31 13.63
C ALA A 156 17.75 2.08 14.62
N LYS A 157 18.11 2.01 15.90
CA LYS A 157 17.33 2.60 17.02
C LYS A 157 17.83 3.99 17.38
N ASN A 158 17.73 4.94 16.45
CA ASN A 158 18.15 6.32 16.71
C ASN A 158 17.01 7.33 16.54
N LYS A 159 17.19 8.52 17.13
CA LYS A 159 16.21 9.61 17.09
C LYS A 159 15.83 10.03 15.66
N GLU A 160 16.78 10.13 14.75
CA GLU A 160 16.51 10.63 13.39
C GLU A 160 15.56 9.72 12.59
N LEU A 161 15.58 8.41 12.87
CA LEU A 161 14.76 7.42 12.18
C LEU A 161 13.43 7.13 12.86
N LEU A 162 13.37 7.23 14.19
CA LEU A 162 12.23 6.74 14.97
C LEU A 162 11.50 7.83 15.74
N ALA A 163 12.14 8.96 16.08
CA ALA A 163 11.47 10.07 16.73
C ALA A 163 10.77 10.98 15.72
N ASP A 164 9.66 11.55 16.14
CA ASP A 164 8.97 12.60 15.39
C ASP A 164 9.61 13.98 15.62
N ASP A 165 9.09 14.99 14.96
CA ASP A 165 9.62 16.35 14.98
C ASP A 165 9.23 17.17 16.23
N PHE A 166 8.41 16.58 17.10
CA PHE A 166 7.80 17.20 18.28
C PHE A 166 8.17 16.46 19.58
N ALA A 167 9.06 15.47 19.50
CA ALA A 167 9.40 14.57 20.62
C ALA A 167 9.99 15.28 21.84
N ASP A 168 10.65 16.42 21.62
CA ASP A 168 11.25 17.24 22.68
C ASP A 168 10.35 18.44 23.07
N ILE A 169 9.09 18.50 22.61
CA ILE A 169 8.12 19.58 22.89
C ILE A 169 7.17 19.17 24.02
N HIS A 170 6.90 20.10 24.94
CA HIS A 170 5.96 19.85 26.02
C HIS A 170 4.51 19.75 25.52
N ASP A 171 3.70 18.88 26.14
CA ASP A 171 2.30 18.65 25.73
C ASP A 171 1.45 19.93 25.71
N CYS A 172 1.72 20.91 26.59
CA CYS A 172 1.00 22.18 26.61
C CYS A 172 1.32 23.10 25.42
N GLU A 173 2.45 22.90 24.73
CA GLU A 173 2.91 23.68 23.57
C GLU A 173 2.74 22.93 22.25
N LEU A 174 2.39 21.63 22.33
CA LEU A 174 2.30 20.75 21.18
C LEU A 174 1.31 21.25 20.14
N LEU A 175 0.12 21.69 20.57
CA LEU A 175 -0.90 22.17 19.64
C LEU A 175 -0.43 23.41 18.87
N ASP A 176 0.18 24.38 19.55
CA ASP A 176 0.68 25.58 18.89
C ASP A 176 1.84 25.28 17.95
N SER A 177 2.67 24.29 18.32
CA SER A 177 3.74 23.77 17.45
C SER A 177 3.20 23.10 16.19
N LEU A 178 2.13 22.29 16.31
CA LEU A 178 1.46 21.69 15.16
C LEU A 178 0.82 22.76 14.27
N LYS A 179 0.18 23.78 14.87
CA LYS A 179 -0.38 24.93 14.15
C LYS A 179 0.65 25.70 13.36
N SER A 180 1.80 25.99 13.97
CA SER A 180 2.89 26.70 13.28
C SER A 180 3.51 25.91 12.12
N THR A 181 3.31 24.59 12.06
CA THR A 181 3.73 23.77 10.92
C THR A 181 2.83 23.98 9.70
N LEU A 182 1.53 24.19 9.93
CA LEU A 182 0.51 24.34 8.89
C LEU A 182 -0.10 25.75 8.96
N CYS A 183 0.74 26.76 8.76
CA CYS A 183 0.31 28.17 8.77
C CYS A 183 0.95 28.99 7.64
N GLY A 184 0.40 30.19 7.42
CA GLY A 184 0.94 31.17 6.49
C GLY A 184 0.43 31.01 5.05
N SER A 185 1.11 31.67 4.11
CA SER A 185 0.67 31.80 2.71
C SER A 185 1.04 30.64 1.79
N LYS A 186 1.77 29.64 2.31
CA LYS A 186 2.14 28.41 1.57
C LYS A 186 0.90 27.51 1.39
N LEU A 187 1.04 26.46 0.60
CA LEU A 187 0.04 25.39 0.54
C LEU A 187 0.28 24.41 1.70
N ASN A 188 -0.66 24.37 2.64
CA ASN A 188 -0.59 23.58 3.87
C ASN A 188 -1.31 22.25 3.68
N ILE A 189 -0.56 21.15 3.79
CA ILE A 189 -1.05 19.81 3.49
C ILE A 189 -0.87 18.93 4.73
N LEU A 190 -1.97 18.29 5.14
CA LEU A 190 -1.98 17.28 6.19
C LEU A 190 -2.12 15.89 5.55
N ILE A 191 -1.21 14.97 5.88
CA ILE A 191 -1.23 13.60 5.38
C ILE A 191 -1.38 12.63 6.55
N PHE A 192 -2.41 11.78 6.51
CA PHE A 192 -2.56 10.67 7.45
C PHE A 192 -1.93 9.40 6.88
N GLY A 193 -0.93 8.87 7.56
CA GLY A 193 -0.21 7.65 7.20
C GLY A 193 1.14 7.93 6.54
N ALA A 194 2.23 7.56 7.23
CA ALA A 194 3.59 7.57 6.71
C ALA A 194 3.96 6.22 6.08
N GLY A 195 3.03 5.61 5.35
CA GLY A 195 3.30 4.46 4.50
C GLY A 195 3.97 4.87 3.19
N VAL A 196 4.37 3.88 2.39
CA VAL A 196 4.95 4.12 1.05
C VAL A 196 4.17 5.13 0.20
N VAL A 197 2.83 5.11 0.22
CA VAL A 197 1.99 6.04 -0.54
C VAL A 197 2.10 7.48 -0.02
N GLY A 198 1.90 7.69 1.29
CA GLY A 198 1.98 9.03 1.88
C GLY A 198 3.38 9.62 1.78
N LEU A 199 4.41 8.81 2.00
CA LEU A 199 5.81 9.22 1.85
C LEU A 199 6.18 9.54 0.40
N ALA A 200 5.79 8.71 -0.55
CA ALA A 200 6.01 8.96 -1.98
C ALA A 200 5.33 10.25 -2.43
N PHE A 201 4.07 10.46 -2.03
CA PHE A 201 3.31 11.65 -2.36
C PHE A 201 3.94 12.92 -1.77
N ALA A 202 4.30 12.90 -0.48
CA ALA A 202 4.96 14.04 0.16
C ALA A 202 6.31 14.36 -0.50
N ASN A 203 7.10 13.33 -0.85
CA ASN A 203 8.39 13.52 -1.49
C ASN A 203 8.23 14.09 -2.90
N ALA A 204 7.22 13.65 -3.64
CA ALA A 204 6.89 14.18 -4.95
C ALA A 204 6.54 15.68 -4.89
N LEU A 205 5.69 16.05 -3.93
CA LEU A 205 5.32 17.44 -3.71
C LEU A 205 6.50 18.30 -3.27
N LYS A 206 7.32 17.84 -2.31
CA LYS A 206 8.49 18.58 -1.86
C LYS A 206 9.54 18.72 -2.94
N THR A 207 9.76 17.70 -3.77
CA THR A 207 10.68 17.80 -4.90
C THR A 207 10.18 18.78 -5.96
N SER A 208 8.87 18.78 -6.23
CA SER A 208 8.26 19.62 -7.28
C SER A 208 8.04 21.07 -6.85
N LEU A 209 7.65 21.29 -5.59
CA LEU A 209 7.18 22.59 -5.09
C LEU A 209 8.10 23.18 -4.01
N GLY A 210 9.01 22.39 -3.43
CA GLY A 210 10.01 22.84 -2.46
C GLY A 210 9.39 23.59 -1.28
N GLU A 211 9.84 24.84 -1.12
CA GLU A 211 9.41 25.73 -0.06
C GLU A 211 7.99 26.27 -0.21
N LEU A 212 7.31 26.04 -1.34
CA LEU A 212 5.93 26.51 -1.56
C LEU A 212 4.88 25.67 -0.81
N VAL A 213 5.27 24.53 -0.25
CA VAL A 213 4.39 23.63 0.49
C VAL A 213 4.88 23.39 1.92
N ASN A 214 3.94 23.43 2.86
CA ASN A 214 4.10 22.92 4.21
C ASN A 214 3.42 21.56 4.28
N ILE A 215 4.12 20.54 4.77
CA ILE A 215 3.57 19.19 4.90
C ILE A 215 3.77 18.72 6.34
N LEU A 216 2.65 18.34 6.97
CA LEU A 216 2.62 17.62 8.24
C LEU A 216 2.10 16.21 7.96
N MET A 217 2.83 15.20 8.41
CA MET A 217 2.45 13.80 8.27
C MET A 217 2.21 13.16 9.64
N ILE A 218 1.05 12.52 9.79
CA ILE A 218 0.65 11.83 11.02
C ILE A 218 0.79 10.32 10.84
N GLU A 219 1.41 9.64 11.80
CA GLU A 219 1.62 8.18 11.78
C GLU A 219 1.26 7.55 13.12
N ASN A 220 0.56 6.41 13.08
CA ASN A 220 0.06 5.71 14.27
C ASN A 220 0.74 4.36 14.52
N ARG A 221 1.61 3.88 13.62
CA ARG A 221 2.48 2.71 13.84
C ARG A 221 3.60 3.09 14.81
N ILE A 222 3.27 3.15 16.10
CA ILE A 222 4.15 3.67 17.14
C ILE A 222 4.43 2.65 18.25
N TYR A 223 5.57 2.80 18.92
CA TYR A 223 5.81 2.17 20.21
C TYR A 223 5.08 2.97 21.29
N THR A 224 5.36 4.27 21.33
CA THR A 224 4.75 5.27 22.20
C THR A 224 4.58 6.56 21.41
N LYS A 225 3.81 7.52 21.94
CA LYS A 225 3.73 8.87 21.37
C LYS A 225 5.14 9.40 21.07
N HIS A 226 5.30 10.06 19.92
CA HIS A 226 6.55 10.57 19.37
C HIS A 226 7.59 9.54 18.91
N ILE A 227 7.37 8.22 19.09
CA ILE A 227 8.34 7.18 18.70
C ILE A 227 7.67 6.12 17.82
N LYS A 228 7.96 6.15 16.52
CA LYS A 228 7.42 5.15 15.57
C LYS A 228 8.10 3.79 15.67
N LYS A 229 7.39 2.75 15.23
CA LYS A 229 7.99 1.45 14.93
C LYS A 229 8.80 1.52 13.61
N PRO A 230 9.87 0.74 13.45
CA PRO A 230 10.53 0.56 12.16
C PRO A 230 9.56 0.05 11.09
N TYR A 231 9.85 0.33 9.82
CA TYR A 231 9.13 -0.30 8.72
C TYR A 231 9.57 -1.76 8.61
N THR A 232 8.62 -2.70 8.58
CA THR A 232 8.90 -4.15 8.64
C THR A 232 8.50 -4.92 7.38
N ARG A 233 7.89 -4.24 6.40
CA ARG A 233 7.38 -4.87 5.18
C ARG A 233 8.53 -5.24 4.25
N ASN A 234 8.97 -6.50 4.30
CA ASN A 234 10.04 -7.02 3.46
C ASN A 234 9.55 -7.51 2.09
N TRP A 235 8.66 -6.78 1.43
CA TRP A 235 8.11 -7.17 0.13
C TRP A 235 8.89 -6.50 -0.98
N LEU A 236 9.49 -7.29 -1.87
CA LEU A 236 10.27 -6.74 -2.97
C LEU A 236 9.39 -5.91 -3.91
N THR A 237 9.80 -4.68 -4.19
CA THR A 237 9.13 -3.82 -5.16
C THR A 237 9.48 -4.27 -6.58
N ASN A 238 8.48 -4.27 -7.47
CA ASN A 238 8.67 -4.43 -8.91
C ASN A 238 8.13 -3.19 -9.63
N ILE A 239 8.82 -2.06 -9.48
CA ILE A 239 8.32 -0.77 -9.94
C ILE A 239 9.29 -0.18 -10.95
N SER A 240 8.77 0.31 -12.08
CA SER A 240 9.58 0.88 -13.14
C SER A 240 10.26 2.19 -12.69
N ASN A 241 11.51 2.38 -13.10
CA ASN A 241 12.27 3.62 -12.94
C ASN A 241 11.54 4.84 -13.53
N ALA A 242 10.71 4.64 -14.55
CA ALA A 242 9.96 5.71 -15.21
C ALA A 242 8.93 6.37 -14.28
N LEU A 243 8.44 5.67 -13.25
CA LEU A 243 7.43 6.22 -12.33
C LEU A 243 8.01 7.21 -11.30
N TYR A 244 9.34 7.23 -11.13
CA TYR A 244 10.01 8.00 -10.09
C TYR A 244 10.92 9.09 -10.65
N GLN A 245 11.27 8.97 -11.93
CA GLN A 245 12.09 9.94 -12.61
C GLN A 245 11.40 11.31 -12.56
N ASP A 246 12.16 12.32 -12.18
CA ASP A 246 11.78 13.74 -12.09
C ASP A 246 10.81 14.12 -10.95
N PHE A 247 10.18 13.14 -10.30
CA PHE A 247 9.26 13.42 -9.20
C PHE A 247 9.89 13.21 -7.81
N PHE A 248 10.87 12.34 -7.67
CA PHE A 248 11.40 11.96 -6.36
C PHE A 248 12.75 12.61 -6.06
N ASP A 249 13.14 12.63 -4.79
CA ASP A 249 14.47 13.09 -4.37
C ASP A 249 15.55 12.35 -5.18
N PRO A 250 16.43 13.08 -5.91
CA PRO A 250 17.42 12.47 -6.78
C PRO A 250 18.33 11.45 -6.09
N ARG A 251 18.57 11.62 -4.79
CA ARG A 251 19.42 10.70 -4.00
C ARG A 251 18.72 9.37 -3.76
N VAL A 252 17.41 9.41 -3.46
CA VAL A 252 16.60 8.19 -3.35
C VAL A 252 16.56 7.47 -4.68
N VAL A 253 16.29 8.19 -5.78
CA VAL A 253 16.26 7.61 -7.12
C VAL A 253 17.61 6.98 -7.48
N ALA A 254 18.73 7.64 -7.18
CA ALA A 254 20.07 7.10 -7.40
C ALA A 254 20.31 5.79 -6.64
N ILE A 255 19.98 5.74 -5.35
CA ILE A 255 20.10 4.53 -4.52
C ILE A 255 19.25 3.39 -5.09
N LEU A 256 17.98 3.65 -5.40
CA LEU A 256 17.03 2.63 -5.88
C LEU A 256 17.41 2.06 -7.25
N ARG A 257 17.91 2.90 -8.17
CA ARG A 257 18.40 2.49 -9.49
C ARG A 257 19.62 1.59 -9.40
N GLU A 258 20.49 1.82 -8.43
CA GLU A 258 21.69 0.98 -8.27
C GLU A 258 21.37 -0.43 -7.75
N PHE A 259 20.37 -0.59 -6.89
CA PHE A 259 19.94 -1.93 -6.43
C PHE A 259 19.11 -2.68 -7.47
N GLY A 260 18.38 -1.95 -8.32
CA GLY A 260 17.56 -2.51 -9.38
C GLY A 260 18.34 -3.09 -10.57
N ASN A 261 17.64 -3.86 -11.39
CA ASN A 261 18.13 -4.41 -12.65
C ASN A 261 17.27 -3.93 -13.83
N GLY A 262 17.92 -3.47 -14.91
CA GLY A 262 17.25 -2.86 -16.06
C GLY A 262 16.48 -1.58 -15.70
N ASP A 263 15.25 -1.45 -16.21
CA ASP A 263 14.39 -0.28 -16.01
C ASP A 263 13.52 -0.36 -14.75
N TYR A 264 13.93 -1.12 -13.75
CA TYR A 264 13.18 -1.36 -12.52
C TYR A 264 13.99 -0.99 -11.28
N MET A 265 13.28 -0.56 -10.24
CA MET A 265 13.80 -0.42 -8.89
C MET A 265 13.55 -1.73 -8.13
N GLY A 266 14.61 -2.28 -7.56
CA GLY A 266 14.53 -3.43 -6.68
C GLY A 266 14.91 -3.03 -5.26
N VAL A 267 13.95 -2.91 -4.36
CA VAL A 267 14.18 -2.89 -2.91
C VAL A 267 12.95 -3.45 -2.20
N PRO A 268 13.06 -4.02 -1.00
CA PRO A 268 11.90 -4.30 -0.19
C PRO A 268 11.21 -3.00 0.29
N LEU A 269 9.90 -3.05 0.52
CA LEU A 269 9.09 -1.88 0.91
C LEU A 269 9.62 -1.15 2.13
N ASN A 270 10.15 -1.86 3.14
CA ASN A 270 10.74 -1.24 4.33
C ASN A 270 11.94 -0.35 4.00
N ILE A 271 12.78 -0.73 3.05
CA ILE A 271 13.90 0.08 2.56
C ILE A 271 13.34 1.30 1.83
N LEU A 272 12.39 1.10 0.90
CA LEU A 272 11.77 2.22 0.16
C LEU A 272 11.13 3.23 1.13
N GLU A 273 10.34 2.77 2.10
CA GLU A 273 9.73 3.62 3.13
C GLU A 273 10.78 4.35 3.96
N THR A 274 11.88 3.68 4.33
CA THR A 274 12.97 4.32 5.10
C THR A 274 13.68 5.41 4.30
N LEU A 275 14.00 5.15 3.05
CA LEU A 275 14.64 6.13 2.16
C LEU A 275 13.73 7.34 1.90
N LEU A 276 12.45 7.11 1.63
CA LEU A 276 11.48 8.19 1.43
C LEU A 276 11.22 8.98 2.72
N PHE A 277 11.23 8.31 3.88
CA PHE A 277 11.12 8.98 5.18
C PHE A 277 12.28 9.95 5.41
N LEU A 278 13.52 9.48 5.19
CA LEU A 278 14.72 10.31 5.30
C LEU A 278 14.68 11.48 4.30
N ALA A 279 14.30 11.22 3.05
CA ALA A 279 14.23 12.27 2.04
C ALA A 279 13.18 13.33 2.37
N ASN A 280 11.98 12.93 2.80
CA ASN A 280 10.94 13.85 3.25
C ASN A 280 11.41 14.72 4.42
N ARG A 281 12.02 14.11 5.45
CA ARG A 281 12.56 14.85 6.60
C ARG A 281 13.67 15.82 6.17
N ALA A 282 14.57 15.39 5.29
CA ALA A 282 15.62 16.22 4.73
C ALA A 282 15.09 17.42 3.91
N GLN A 283 13.89 17.27 3.30
CA GLN A 283 13.18 18.32 2.56
C GLN A 283 12.22 19.15 3.45
N GLY A 284 12.26 18.97 4.77
CA GLY A 284 11.47 19.76 5.72
C GLY A 284 10.01 19.35 5.84
N THR A 285 9.62 18.14 5.41
CA THR A 285 8.34 17.54 5.83
C THR A 285 8.42 17.20 7.32
N ARG A 286 7.42 17.64 8.08
CA ARG A 286 7.35 17.42 9.53
C ARG A 286 6.49 16.20 9.84
N PHE A 287 6.88 15.44 10.86
CA PHE A 287 6.19 14.23 11.28
C PHE A 287 5.67 14.36 12.71
N TYR A 288 4.44 13.85 12.93
CA TYR A 288 3.83 13.71 14.25
C TYR A 288 3.39 12.26 14.45
N PHE A 289 3.87 11.62 15.53
CA PHE A 289 3.63 10.19 15.80
C PHE A 289 2.70 10.03 17.00
N ASP A 290 1.45 9.68 16.72
CA ASP A 290 0.41 9.54 17.74
C ASP A 290 -0.68 8.57 17.24
N ASP A 291 -1.11 7.66 18.12
CA ASP A 291 -2.22 6.73 17.86
C ASP A 291 -3.56 7.28 18.35
N ASN A 292 -3.55 8.43 19.03
CA ASN A 292 -4.72 9.13 19.59
C ASN A 292 -4.84 10.59 19.11
N PHE A 293 -4.34 10.90 17.91
CA PHE A 293 -4.45 12.25 17.34
C PHE A 293 -5.91 12.66 17.16
N LYS A 294 -6.19 13.95 17.34
CA LYS A 294 -7.54 14.50 17.18
C LYS A 294 -7.72 15.09 15.78
N LEU A 295 -8.80 14.71 15.10
CA LEU A 295 -9.19 15.31 13.82
C LEU A 295 -9.56 16.80 13.93
N SER A 296 -9.79 17.31 15.15
CA SER A 296 -9.99 18.74 15.37
C SER A 296 -8.79 19.58 14.91
N LEU A 297 -7.59 18.99 14.84
CA LEU A 297 -6.40 19.62 14.27
C LEU A 297 -6.64 20.17 12.86
N ILE A 298 -7.47 19.50 12.04
CA ILE A 298 -7.80 19.97 10.69
C ILE A 298 -8.47 21.36 10.73
N LYS A 299 -9.32 21.60 11.74
CA LYS A 299 -10.03 22.88 11.94
C LYS A 299 -9.19 23.91 12.69
N GLU A 300 -8.24 23.44 13.49
CA GLU A 300 -7.40 24.28 14.34
C GLU A 300 -6.16 24.81 13.62
N THR A 301 -5.91 24.36 12.39
CA THR A 301 -4.78 24.74 11.52
C THR A 301 -5.28 25.35 10.22
N ASP A 302 -4.40 26.07 9.49
CA ASP A 302 -4.73 26.62 8.16
C ASP A 302 -4.57 25.53 7.07
N THR A 303 -5.03 24.30 7.35
CA THR A 303 -4.90 23.16 6.42
C THR A 303 -5.74 23.39 5.17
N ASP A 304 -5.10 23.30 4.01
CA ASP A 304 -5.76 23.44 2.71
C ASP A 304 -6.20 22.10 2.13
N ILE A 305 -5.35 21.08 2.29
CA ILE A 305 -5.54 19.75 1.71
C ILE A 305 -5.31 18.70 2.79
N VAL A 306 -6.23 17.75 2.89
CA VAL A 306 -6.09 16.54 3.71
C VAL A 306 -5.98 15.34 2.79
N ILE A 307 -4.97 14.49 3.02
CA ILE A 307 -4.75 13.26 2.27
C ILE A 307 -4.85 12.07 3.24
N ASP A 308 -5.75 11.14 2.96
CA ASP A 308 -5.76 9.84 3.61
C ASP A 308 -4.84 8.87 2.85
N ALA A 309 -3.68 8.59 3.42
CA ALA A 309 -2.72 7.59 2.96
C ALA A 309 -2.62 6.39 3.93
N THR A 310 -3.64 6.17 4.77
CA THR A 310 -3.68 5.07 5.74
C THR A 310 -4.06 3.71 5.13
N GLY A 311 -4.50 3.72 3.87
CA GLY A 311 -5.00 2.54 3.16
C GLY A 311 -6.41 2.15 3.63
N GLY A 312 -7.28 3.14 3.88
CA GLY A 312 -8.67 2.93 4.31
C GLY A 312 -8.82 2.57 5.79
N LYS A 313 -7.83 2.93 6.63
CA LYS A 313 -7.86 2.67 8.09
C LYS A 313 -8.25 3.92 8.89
N LEU A 314 -8.32 5.07 8.25
CA LEU A 314 -8.72 6.31 8.86
C LEU A 314 -10.24 6.31 9.01
N ASN A 315 -10.73 6.04 10.21
CA ASN A 315 -12.15 6.09 10.52
C ASN A 315 -12.55 7.56 10.77
N ILE A 316 -12.77 8.32 9.70
CA ILE A 316 -13.31 9.69 9.80
C ILE A 316 -14.83 9.66 10.10
N ILE A 317 -15.50 8.58 9.67
CA ILE A 317 -16.95 8.37 9.82
C ILE A 317 -17.19 6.95 10.33
N ASP A 318 -18.30 6.76 11.05
CA ASP A 318 -18.80 5.44 11.42
C ASP A 318 -19.13 4.66 10.13
N ALA A 319 -18.26 3.71 9.74
CA ALA A 319 -18.39 2.94 8.49
C ALA A 319 -19.71 2.15 8.38
N ASN A 320 -20.44 2.04 9.49
CA ASN A 320 -21.78 1.46 9.56
C ASN A 320 -22.88 2.33 8.93
N ALA A 321 -22.56 3.56 8.50
CA ALA A 321 -23.51 4.50 7.90
C ALA A 321 -23.55 4.45 6.36
N LEU A 322 -22.70 3.65 5.71
CA LEU A 322 -22.72 3.48 4.27
C LEU A 322 -23.60 2.28 3.91
N ASP A 323 -24.59 2.50 3.03
CA ASP A 323 -25.42 1.42 2.51
C ASP A 323 -24.58 0.42 1.70
N ASP A 324 -24.94 -0.87 1.77
CA ASP A 324 -24.30 -1.93 0.99
C ASP A 324 -24.58 -1.74 -0.52
N GLY A 325 -23.68 -1.02 -1.19
CA GLY A 325 -23.71 -0.82 -2.64
C GLY A 325 -23.20 -2.02 -3.43
N SER A 326 -23.69 -2.21 -4.66
CA SER A 326 -23.04 -3.08 -5.62
C SER A 326 -23.18 -2.58 -7.06
N PHE A 327 -22.17 -2.85 -7.88
CA PHE A 327 -22.20 -2.51 -9.30
C PHE A 327 -21.43 -3.53 -10.14
N VAL A 328 -21.73 -3.54 -11.44
CA VAL A 328 -21.14 -4.50 -12.39
C VAL A 328 -19.99 -3.86 -13.16
N VAL A 329 -18.82 -4.49 -13.14
CA VAL A 329 -17.67 -4.13 -13.97
C VAL A 329 -17.52 -5.15 -15.10
N LYS A 330 -17.39 -4.67 -16.33
CA LYS A 330 -17.14 -5.53 -17.51
C LYS A 330 -15.66 -5.58 -17.82
N LEU A 331 -15.09 -6.77 -17.72
CA LEU A 331 -13.73 -7.07 -18.17
C LEU A 331 -13.78 -7.47 -19.66
N THR A 332 -12.98 -6.80 -20.49
CA THR A 332 -12.77 -7.17 -21.89
C THR A 332 -12.01 -8.48 -22.02
N ALA A 333 -12.17 -9.21 -23.13
CA ALA A 333 -11.36 -10.40 -23.39
C ALA A 333 -9.87 -10.04 -23.50
N HIS A 334 -9.00 -10.94 -23.03
CA HIS A 334 -7.55 -10.82 -23.14
C HIS A 334 -6.97 -12.12 -23.73
N PRO A 335 -6.68 -12.16 -25.04
CA PRO A 335 -6.05 -13.31 -25.67
C PRO A 335 -4.70 -13.63 -25.04
N GLN A 336 -4.39 -14.91 -24.94
CA GLN A 336 -3.09 -15.44 -24.49
C GLN A 336 -2.64 -14.90 -23.12
N PHE A 337 -3.57 -14.60 -22.22
CA PHE A 337 -3.24 -13.99 -20.92
C PHE A 337 -2.22 -14.82 -20.13
N GLY A 338 -2.37 -16.14 -20.07
CA GLY A 338 -1.41 -17.02 -19.39
C GLY A 338 -0.02 -17.06 -20.04
N SER A 339 0.11 -16.70 -21.33
CA SER A 339 1.39 -16.75 -22.03
C SER A 339 2.44 -15.78 -21.48
N TYR A 340 2.00 -14.63 -20.94
CA TYR A 340 2.88 -13.66 -20.27
C TYR A 340 3.53 -14.22 -19.01
N TYR A 341 2.96 -15.30 -18.45
CA TYR A 341 3.38 -15.88 -17.18
C TYR A 341 4.22 -17.16 -17.33
N LYS A 342 4.52 -17.60 -18.56
CA LYS A 342 5.33 -18.80 -18.83
C LYS A 342 6.71 -18.75 -18.18
N GLY A 343 7.35 -17.57 -18.14
CA GLY A 343 8.63 -17.36 -17.46
C GLY A 343 8.58 -17.52 -15.93
N PHE A 344 7.38 -17.68 -15.36
CA PHE A 344 7.13 -17.82 -13.93
C PHE A 344 6.60 -19.23 -13.56
N GLY A 345 6.63 -20.17 -14.52
CA GLY A 345 6.20 -21.56 -14.31
C GLY A 345 4.75 -21.83 -14.70
N ILE A 346 4.01 -20.83 -15.19
CA ILE A 346 2.61 -20.97 -15.57
C ILE A 346 2.48 -21.55 -16.98
N THR A 347 1.72 -22.63 -17.11
CA THR A 347 1.60 -23.35 -18.38
C THR A 347 0.22 -23.30 -19.00
N ASN A 348 -0.79 -22.84 -18.26
CA ASN A 348 -2.04 -22.46 -18.89
C ASN A 348 -1.79 -21.29 -19.85
N SER A 349 -2.29 -21.42 -21.07
CA SER A 349 -2.17 -20.39 -22.12
C SER A 349 -3.53 -20.01 -22.68
N SER A 350 -4.59 -20.29 -21.90
CA SER A 350 -5.96 -20.00 -22.27
C SER A 350 -6.17 -18.50 -22.44
N ASP A 351 -7.02 -18.17 -23.41
CA ASP A 351 -7.56 -16.84 -23.55
C ASP A 351 -8.44 -16.52 -22.35
N MET A 352 -8.33 -15.28 -21.87
CA MET A 352 -9.28 -14.79 -20.90
C MET A 352 -10.52 -14.27 -21.62
N PRO A 353 -11.72 -14.83 -21.40
CA PRO A 353 -12.92 -14.35 -22.04
C PRO A 353 -13.35 -12.99 -21.46
N ALA A 354 -14.27 -12.32 -22.13
CA ALA A 354 -14.96 -11.18 -21.54
C ALA A 354 -15.86 -11.65 -20.39
N ILE A 355 -15.77 -11.00 -19.23
CA ILE A 355 -16.45 -11.44 -18.00
C ILE A 355 -17.06 -10.21 -17.31
N GLY A 356 -18.28 -10.36 -16.78
CA GLY A 356 -18.89 -9.39 -15.87
C GLY A 356 -18.62 -9.78 -14.42
N LEU A 357 -18.03 -8.87 -13.64
CA LEU A 357 -17.84 -9.02 -12.20
C LEU A 357 -18.82 -8.13 -11.44
N THR A 358 -19.35 -8.64 -10.34
CA THR A 358 -20.11 -7.83 -9.39
C THR A 358 -19.16 -7.38 -8.29
N LEU A 359 -19.00 -6.07 -8.13
CA LEU A 359 -18.30 -5.47 -7.01
C LEU A 359 -19.31 -5.19 -5.91
N SER A 360 -19.18 -5.87 -4.77
CA SER A 360 -20.04 -5.66 -3.59
C SER A 360 -19.28 -4.92 -2.51
N GLN A 361 -19.88 -3.86 -1.99
CA GLN A 361 -19.33 -3.09 -0.88
C GLN A 361 -19.41 -3.88 0.43
N LYS A 362 -18.37 -3.78 1.24
CA LYS A 362 -18.34 -4.20 2.66
C LYS A 362 -17.51 -3.18 3.41
N GLY A 363 -18.16 -2.28 4.16
CA GLY A 363 -17.51 -1.12 4.75
C GLY A 363 -16.96 -0.17 3.66
N SER A 364 -15.69 0.18 3.75
CA SER A 364 -15.02 1.08 2.79
C SER A 364 -14.39 0.37 1.59
N PHE A 365 -14.60 -0.94 1.44
CA PHE A 365 -13.98 -1.72 0.38
C PHE A 365 -15.02 -2.38 -0.53
N PHE A 366 -14.69 -2.47 -1.82
CA PHE A 366 -15.43 -3.23 -2.81
C PHE A 366 -14.70 -4.52 -3.14
N TYR A 367 -15.44 -5.63 -3.11
CA TYR A 367 -14.93 -6.97 -3.33
C TYR A 367 -15.51 -7.56 -4.62
N PRO A 368 -14.67 -8.08 -5.54
CA PRO A 368 -15.12 -8.70 -6.77
C PRO A 368 -15.70 -10.08 -6.52
N SER A 369 -16.78 -10.38 -7.24
CA SER A 369 -17.39 -11.70 -7.30
C SER A 369 -17.77 -12.07 -8.73
N LEU A 370 -17.66 -13.37 -9.03
CA LEU A 370 -18.12 -13.97 -10.28
C LEU A 370 -19.25 -14.95 -9.96
N ALA A 371 -20.42 -14.75 -10.55
CA ALA A 371 -21.61 -15.57 -10.30
C ALA A 371 -21.92 -15.74 -8.79
N GLY A 372 -21.80 -14.65 -8.03
CA GLY A 372 -22.04 -14.62 -6.58
C GLY A 372 -20.92 -15.21 -5.71
N LYS A 373 -19.85 -15.76 -6.30
CA LYS A 373 -18.69 -16.27 -5.57
C LYS A 373 -17.62 -15.18 -5.49
N GLN A 374 -17.30 -14.73 -4.28
CA GLN A 374 -16.21 -13.79 -4.05
C GLN A 374 -14.88 -14.41 -4.50
N LEU A 375 -14.03 -13.63 -5.15
CA LEU A 375 -12.70 -14.09 -5.55
C LEU A 375 -11.81 -14.15 -4.31
N LYS A 376 -11.40 -15.36 -3.92
CA LYS A 376 -10.51 -15.63 -2.80
C LYS A 376 -9.63 -16.83 -3.12
N SER A 377 -8.33 -16.71 -2.91
CA SER A 377 -7.40 -17.84 -2.97
C SER A 377 -6.52 -17.85 -1.73
N ALA A 378 -6.08 -19.03 -1.32
CA ALA A 378 -5.12 -19.20 -0.25
C ALA A 378 -3.74 -19.49 -0.85
N MET A 379 -2.71 -18.88 -0.27
CA MET A 379 -1.33 -19.08 -0.74
C MET A 379 -0.37 -19.22 0.44
N VAL A 380 0.73 -19.93 0.22
CA VAL A 380 1.94 -19.85 1.04
C VAL A 380 3.06 -19.25 0.21
N LYS A 381 4.00 -18.57 0.85
CA LYS A 381 5.16 -18.00 0.18
C LYS A 381 6.47 -18.56 0.70
N LEU A 382 7.41 -18.74 -0.22
CA LEU A 382 8.82 -18.93 0.09
C LEU A 382 9.60 -17.67 -0.30
N THR A 383 10.47 -17.22 0.59
CA THR A 383 11.36 -16.07 0.35
C THR A 383 12.81 -16.49 0.48
N ASP A 384 13.71 -15.62 0.01
CA ASP A 384 15.15 -15.80 0.16
C ASP A 384 15.68 -17.08 -0.51
N VAL A 385 14.96 -17.58 -1.52
CA VAL A 385 15.36 -18.73 -2.33
C VAL A 385 16.45 -18.28 -3.32
N PRO A 386 17.59 -18.97 -3.44
CA PRO A 386 18.69 -18.53 -4.31
C PRO A 386 18.27 -18.37 -5.78
N LEU A 387 18.72 -17.28 -6.43
CA LEU A 387 18.37 -16.97 -7.83
C LEU A 387 18.86 -18.06 -8.80
N GLU A 388 19.99 -18.70 -8.48
CA GLU A 388 20.62 -19.74 -9.28
C GLU A 388 19.74 -20.99 -9.45
N LEU A 389 18.72 -21.15 -8.58
CA LEU A 389 17.79 -22.27 -8.67
C LEU A 389 16.69 -22.07 -9.73
N GLN A 390 16.54 -20.85 -10.27
CA GLN A 390 15.40 -20.48 -11.12
C GLN A 390 15.17 -21.46 -12.27
N GLU A 391 16.21 -21.72 -13.07
CA GLU A 391 16.10 -22.59 -14.24
C GLU A 391 15.74 -24.03 -13.86
N SER A 392 16.38 -24.57 -12.81
CA SER A 392 16.11 -25.93 -12.36
C SER A 392 14.70 -26.08 -11.79
N LEU A 393 14.22 -25.09 -11.03
CA LEU A 393 12.87 -25.10 -10.47
C LEU A 393 11.81 -24.93 -11.57
N LEU A 394 12.04 -24.04 -12.55
CA LEU A 394 11.13 -23.89 -13.70
C LEU A 394 11.03 -25.18 -14.51
N ALA A 395 12.15 -25.86 -14.76
CA ALA A 395 12.15 -27.13 -15.50
C ALA A 395 11.35 -28.23 -14.78
N GLN A 396 11.34 -28.24 -13.45
CA GLN A 396 10.54 -29.18 -12.65
C GLN A 396 9.05 -28.82 -12.64
N VAL A 397 8.71 -27.54 -12.51
CA VAL A 397 7.32 -27.08 -12.35
C VAL A 397 6.56 -27.13 -13.67
N THR A 398 7.18 -26.69 -14.78
CA THR A 398 6.53 -26.51 -16.08
C THR A 398 5.73 -27.74 -16.55
N PRO A 399 6.20 -28.99 -16.45
CA PRO A 399 5.44 -30.15 -16.91
C PRO A 399 4.09 -30.39 -16.19
N ASN A 400 3.94 -29.95 -14.94
CA ASN A 400 2.85 -30.38 -14.04
C ASN A 400 2.15 -29.20 -13.33
N ASN A 401 2.13 -28.02 -13.95
CA ASN A 401 1.63 -26.78 -13.33
C ASN A 401 0.64 -26.02 -14.25
N SER A 402 -0.32 -26.76 -14.83
CA SER A 402 -1.35 -26.20 -15.70
C SER A 402 -2.52 -25.57 -14.94
N ASP A 403 -2.66 -25.94 -13.66
CA ASP A 403 -3.61 -25.40 -12.69
C ASP A 403 -3.12 -24.14 -11.98
N GLY A 404 -1.84 -23.75 -12.16
CA GLY A 404 -1.26 -22.58 -11.50
C GLY A 404 -0.93 -22.81 -10.02
N LEU A 405 -0.52 -24.03 -9.65
CA LEU A 405 -0.13 -24.33 -8.27
C LEU A 405 1.08 -23.50 -7.80
N ILE A 406 2.14 -23.43 -8.59
CA ILE A 406 3.44 -22.85 -8.20
C ILE A 406 3.83 -21.70 -9.12
N TYR A 407 4.20 -20.56 -8.54
CA TYR A 407 4.72 -19.39 -9.24
C TYR A 407 6.16 -19.13 -8.79
N ILE A 408 7.10 -19.09 -9.73
CA ILE A 408 8.51 -18.78 -9.46
C ILE A 408 8.80 -17.37 -9.96
N TRP A 409 8.97 -16.42 -9.04
CA TRP A 409 9.13 -15.01 -9.35
C TRP A 409 10.57 -14.54 -9.15
N PRO A 410 11.35 -14.31 -10.24
CA PRO A 410 12.63 -13.63 -10.11
C PRO A 410 12.41 -12.15 -9.78
N GLY A 411 13.02 -11.69 -8.69
CA GLY A 411 13.04 -10.27 -8.36
C GLY A 411 13.72 -9.43 -9.45
N LYS A 412 13.56 -8.11 -9.37
CA LYS A 412 14.26 -7.14 -10.23
C LYS A 412 15.44 -6.47 -9.54
N LEU A 413 16.06 -7.16 -8.59
CA LEU A 413 17.34 -6.76 -8.02
C LEU A 413 18.50 -7.15 -8.94
N ARG A 414 19.65 -6.50 -8.77
CA ARG A 414 20.90 -6.99 -9.34
C ARG A 414 21.17 -8.44 -8.88
N PRO A 415 21.72 -9.31 -9.74
CA PRO A 415 21.89 -10.73 -9.43
C PRO A 415 22.54 -11.00 -8.07
N GLU A 416 23.56 -10.24 -7.70
CA GLU A 416 24.31 -10.37 -6.43
C GLU A 416 23.51 -10.03 -5.16
N LEU A 417 22.33 -9.42 -5.30
CA LEU A 417 21.40 -9.09 -4.21
C LEU A 417 20.07 -9.85 -4.32
N ASN A 418 19.81 -10.49 -5.45
CA ASN A 418 18.48 -10.96 -5.81
C ASN A 418 18.17 -12.33 -5.21
N SER A 419 16.88 -12.60 -5.08
CA SER A 419 16.35 -13.89 -4.66
C SER A 419 15.03 -14.17 -5.36
N LEU A 420 14.63 -15.44 -5.39
CA LEU A 420 13.32 -15.85 -5.87
C LEU A 420 12.28 -15.66 -4.76
N LEU A 421 11.15 -15.08 -5.15
CA LEU A 421 9.90 -15.20 -4.41
C LEU A 421 9.11 -16.34 -5.04
N ILE A 422 8.64 -17.27 -4.22
CA ILE A 422 7.79 -18.36 -4.70
C ILE A 422 6.43 -18.24 -4.03
N LEU A 423 5.38 -18.24 -4.83
CA LEU A 423 4.00 -18.32 -4.34
C LEU A 423 3.44 -19.69 -4.70
N ILE A 424 2.81 -20.33 -3.73
CA ILE A 424 2.20 -21.64 -3.91
C ILE A 424 0.74 -21.52 -3.51
N ASN A 425 -0.16 -21.73 -4.47
CA ASN A 425 -1.59 -21.82 -4.20
C ASN A 425 -1.90 -23.04 -3.33
N LEU A 426 -2.91 -22.91 -2.48
CA LEU A 426 -3.29 -23.93 -1.52
C LEU A 426 -4.75 -24.31 -1.72
N SER A 427 -5.02 -25.62 -1.68
CA SER A 427 -6.38 -26.09 -1.43
C SER A 427 -6.83 -25.66 -0.03
N ILE A 428 -8.14 -25.70 0.23
CA ILE A 428 -8.67 -25.40 1.57
C ILE A 428 -8.07 -26.32 2.65
N SER A 429 -7.84 -27.60 2.33
CA SER A 429 -7.20 -28.56 3.23
C SER A 429 -5.73 -28.18 3.51
N ASP A 430 -4.96 -27.85 2.48
CA ASP A 430 -3.55 -27.47 2.65
C ASP A 430 -3.42 -26.15 3.42
N TYR A 431 -4.31 -25.19 3.17
CA TYR A 431 -4.37 -23.92 3.90
C TYR A 431 -4.59 -24.16 5.40
N HIS A 432 -5.59 -24.96 5.77
CA HIS A 432 -5.84 -25.27 7.18
C HIS A 432 -4.68 -26.05 7.81
N HIS A 433 -4.13 -27.03 7.08
CA HIS A 433 -3.03 -27.84 7.55
C HIS A 433 -1.76 -27.01 7.81
N LEU A 434 -1.35 -26.17 6.85
CA LEU A 434 -0.18 -25.30 7.02
C LEU A 434 -0.37 -24.27 8.13
N ASN A 435 -1.56 -23.69 8.31
CA ASN A 435 -1.80 -22.76 9.41
C ASN A 435 -1.66 -23.40 10.80
N GLN A 436 -1.89 -24.71 10.93
CA GLN A 436 -1.65 -25.44 12.18
C GLN A 436 -0.17 -25.64 12.46
N LEU A 437 0.64 -25.81 11.42
CA LEU A 437 2.07 -26.12 11.53
C LEU A 437 2.96 -24.89 11.50
N LEU A 438 2.50 -23.78 10.89
CA LEU A 438 3.32 -22.62 10.56
C LEU A 438 2.72 -21.31 11.08
N SER A 439 3.06 -20.96 12.32
CA SER A 439 2.56 -19.74 12.96
C SER A 439 3.38 -18.48 12.67
N GLN A 440 4.60 -18.62 12.15
CA GLN A 440 5.51 -17.51 11.85
C GLN A 440 6.51 -17.88 10.76
N LYS A 441 7.15 -16.87 10.14
CA LYS A 441 8.26 -17.07 9.21
C LYS A 441 9.36 -17.93 9.86
N THR A 442 9.79 -18.97 9.17
CA THR A 442 10.83 -19.89 9.63
C THR A 442 11.68 -20.36 8.46
N ASP A 443 12.82 -20.97 8.80
CA ASP A 443 13.67 -21.69 7.86
C ASP A 443 12.96 -22.90 7.25
N LEU A 444 13.03 -23.06 5.93
CA LEU A 444 12.32 -24.14 5.22
C LEU A 444 12.81 -25.51 5.68
N ASN A 445 14.12 -25.70 5.82
CA ASN A 445 14.69 -26.97 6.27
C ASN A 445 14.21 -27.33 7.68
N SER A 446 14.28 -26.36 8.59
CA SER A 446 13.80 -26.49 9.96
C SER A 446 12.31 -26.83 10.02
N PHE A 447 11.49 -26.20 9.16
CA PHE A 447 10.07 -26.51 9.05
C PHE A 447 9.81 -27.95 8.62
N ILE A 448 10.49 -28.41 7.56
CA ILE A 448 10.35 -29.79 7.05
C ILE A 448 10.82 -30.80 8.10
N MET A 449 11.97 -30.56 8.73
CA MET A 449 12.51 -31.47 9.76
C MET A 449 11.57 -31.62 10.96
N GLN A 450 11.01 -30.51 11.44
CA GLN A 450 10.09 -30.50 12.59
C GLN A 450 8.73 -31.16 12.28
N ASN A 451 8.29 -31.12 11.03
CA ASN A 451 6.94 -31.52 10.63
C ASN A 451 6.88 -32.72 9.67
N SER A 452 8.01 -33.33 9.30
CA SER A 452 8.12 -34.41 8.30
C SER A 452 7.10 -35.54 8.45
N LYS A 453 6.75 -35.94 9.68
CA LYS A 453 5.78 -37.01 9.96
C LYS A 453 4.31 -36.57 9.92
N LYS A 454 4.07 -35.26 9.88
CA LYS A 454 2.74 -34.65 9.95
C LYS A 454 2.35 -33.94 8.65
N LEU A 455 3.32 -33.64 7.78
CA LEU A 455 3.09 -32.89 6.55
C LEU A 455 2.25 -33.70 5.57
N GLU A 456 1.01 -33.28 5.41
CA GLU A 456 0.06 -33.79 4.43
C GLU A 456 -0.33 -32.61 3.52
N LEU A 457 0.39 -32.49 2.40
CA LEU A 457 0.19 -31.46 1.37
C LEU A 457 0.08 -32.12 -0.01
N ASP A 458 -0.33 -31.36 -1.02
CA ASP A 458 -0.19 -31.76 -2.43
C ASP A 458 1.24 -32.30 -2.67
N PRO A 459 1.41 -33.53 -3.20
CA PRO A 459 2.72 -34.14 -3.42
C PRO A 459 3.68 -33.26 -4.23
N ARG A 460 3.16 -32.47 -5.18
CA ARG A 460 3.97 -31.54 -5.98
C ARG A 460 4.63 -30.47 -5.12
N ILE A 461 3.96 -30.01 -4.06
CA ILE A 461 4.53 -29.04 -3.10
C ILE A 461 5.67 -29.69 -2.31
N LEU A 462 5.48 -30.93 -1.84
CA LEU A 462 6.50 -31.65 -1.06
C LEU A 462 7.74 -31.96 -1.91
N GLU A 463 7.55 -32.44 -3.14
CA GLU A 463 8.64 -32.65 -4.10
C GLU A 463 9.38 -31.36 -4.42
N PHE A 464 8.64 -30.24 -4.53
CA PHE A 464 9.22 -28.93 -4.78
C PHE A 464 10.04 -28.41 -3.58
N PHE A 465 9.55 -28.58 -2.35
CA PHE A 465 10.31 -28.25 -1.15
C PHE A 465 11.60 -29.07 -1.05
N GLN A 466 11.53 -30.38 -1.32
CA GLN A 466 12.69 -31.25 -1.32
C GLN A 466 13.74 -30.78 -2.34
N LYS A 467 13.31 -30.38 -3.54
CA LYS A 467 14.22 -29.81 -4.54
C LYS A 467 14.93 -28.57 -4.04
N ILE A 468 14.22 -27.64 -3.40
CA ILE A 468 14.88 -26.43 -2.86
C ILE A 468 15.94 -26.82 -1.83
N LEU A 469 15.62 -27.74 -0.92
CA LEU A 469 16.54 -28.19 0.14
C LEU A 469 17.79 -28.92 -0.38
N GLU A 470 17.70 -29.59 -1.53
CA GLU A 470 18.86 -30.25 -2.15
C GLU A 470 19.93 -29.26 -2.63
N TYR A 471 19.53 -28.04 -3.02
CA TYR A 471 20.43 -27.06 -3.63
C TYR A 471 20.68 -25.83 -2.77
N ASP A 472 19.81 -25.53 -1.81
CA ASP A 472 20.00 -24.44 -0.85
C ASP A 472 20.94 -24.84 0.29
N VAL A 473 22.22 -25.03 -0.05
CA VAL A 473 23.28 -25.45 0.89
C VAL A 473 23.39 -24.52 2.11
N GLY A 474 22.97 -23.25 1.97
CA GLY A 474 23.01 -22.25 3.03
C GLY A 474 21.82 -22.26 3.99
N ASN A 475 20.74 -23.02 3.70
CA ASN A 475 19.45 -22.90 4.39
C ASN A 475 18.96 -21.44 4.44
N ASN A 476 19.07 -20.74 3.30
CA ASN A 476 18.66 -19.35 3.19
C ASN A 476 17.14 -19.22 3.02
N SER A 477 16.52 -20.20 2.34
CA SER A 477 15.11 -20.22 1.99
C SER A 477 14.21 -20.25 3.22
N LYS A 478 13.22 -19.36 3.25
CA LYS A 478 12.27 -19.23 4.35
C LYS A 478 10.86 -19.52 3.87
N ILE A 479 10.05 -20.13 4.72
CA ILE A 479 8.60 -20.31 4.52
C ILE A 479 7.85 -19.41 5.49
N GLU A 480 6.83 -18.71 5.00
CA GLU A 480 5.98 -17.83 5.81
C GLU A 480 4.58 -18.40 6.00
N SER A 481 3.89 -17.98 7.06
CA SER A 481 2.51 -18.40 7.32
C SER A 481 1.61 -18.19 6.11
N PRO A 482 0.67 -19.11 5.82
CA PRO A 482 -0.27 -18.95 4.73
C PRO A 482 -1.09 -17.66 4.87
N PHE A 483 -1.46 -17.08 3.74
CA PHE A 483 -2.29 -15.88 3.67
C PHE A 483 -3.44 -16.07 2.69
N LEU A 484 -4.48 -15.25 2.84
CA LEU A 484 -5.56 -15.17 1.86
C LEU A 484 -5.32 -13.99 0.93
N TYR A 485 -5.36 -14.26 -0.36
CA TYR A 485 -5.47 -13.23 -1.38
C TYR A 485 -6.95 -12.95 -1.64
N GLU A 486 -7.39 -11.78 -1.15
CA GLU A 486 -8.75 -11.28 -1.32
C GLU A 486 -8.68 -9.93 -2.04
N PRO A 487 -8.60 -9.91 -3.39
CA PRO A 487 -8.46 -8.67 -4.13
C PRO A 487 -9.64 -7.74 -3.81
N ARG A 488 -9.36 -6.47 -3.58
CA ARG A 488 -10.36 -5.45 -3.23
C ARG A 488 -9.87 -4.06 -3.63
N ILE A 489 -10.80 -3.14 -3.78
CA ILE A 489 -10.50 -1.72 -3.99
C ILE A 489 -11.15 -0.89 -2.89
N HIS A 490 -10.46 0.18 -2.51
CA HIS A 490 -11.04 1.29 -1.77
C HIS A 490 -11.29 2.37 -2.81
N ILE A 491 -12.51 2.87 -2.87
CA ILE A 491 -12.90 3.93 -3.80
C ILE A 491 -13.04 5.22 -3.01
#